data_AF-A0A7X9AA67-F1
#
_entry.id   AF-A0A7X9AA67-F1
#
_cell.length_a   1.000
_cell.length_b   1.000
_cell.length_c   1.000
_cell.angle_alpha   90.00
_cell.angle_beta   90.00
_cell.angle_gamma   90.00
#
_symmetry.space_group_name_H-M   'P 1'
#
loop_
_entity.id
_entity.type
_entity.pdbx_description
1 polymer ?
#
loop_
_entity_poly.entity_id
_entity_poly.type
_entity_poly.pdbx_seq_one_letter_code
_entity_poly.pdbx_strand_id
1 'polypeptide(L)'
;MAKQPLILEFLNGTRPEAIPFMPIFMRYAARFGKVPYREFCLDVEAHCRANWKTAKAFSSDWVNVMSDPYAESEVFGAKIHYPEDGLPQESGHALADLDAFPECAPEEFLASPRIAARIE
;
A
#
# COMPACT_ATOMS: atom_id res chain seq x y z
N MET A 1 -20.70 -15.67 22.58
CA MET A 1 -19.82 -14.62 22.03
C MET A 1 -19.26 -15.14 20.72
N ALA A 2 -19.24 -14.33 19.66
CA ALA A 2 -18.62 -14.76 18.40
C ALA A 2 -17.13 -15.02 18.63
N LYS A 3 -16.59 -16.10 18.05
CA LYS A 3 -15.16 -16.38 18.11
C LYS A 3 -14.42 -15.22 17.44
N GLN A 4 -13.36 -14.74 18.09
CA GLN A 4 -12.52 -13.67 17.54
C GLN A 4 -11.84 -14.19 16.24
N PRO A 5 -11.70 -13.38 15.18
CA PRO A 5 -11.02 -13.79 13.96
C PRO A 5 -9.58 -14.27 14.24
N LEU A 6 -9.13 -15.31 13.54
CA LEU A 6 -7.81 -15.94 13.69
C LEU A 6 -6.65 -14.93 13.72
N ILE A 7 -6.73 -13.89 12.88
CA ILE A 7 -5.71 -12.85 12.84
C ILE A 7 -5.65 -12.04 14.12
N LEU A 8 -6.80 -11.66 14.68
CA LEU A 8 -6.80 -10.85 15.89
C LEU A 8 -6.27 -11.64 17.08
N GLU A 9 -6.50 -12.96 17.13
CA GLU A 9 -5.84 -13.84 18.10
C GLU A 9 -4.31 -13.78 17.91
N PHE A 10 -3.81 -14.01 16.69
CA PHE A 10 -2.39 -13.96 16.37
C PHE A 10 -1.74 -12.60 16.69
N LEU A 11 -2.37 -11.48 16.30
CA LEU A 11 -1.84 -10.12 16.51
C LEU A 11 -1.83 -9.71 17.99
N ASN A 12 -2.72 -10.28 18.81
CA ASN A 12 -2.71 -10.07 20.26
C ASN A 12 -1.67 -10.94 20.98
N GLY A 13 -0.81 -11.65 20.25
CA GLY A 13 0.24 -12.49 20.82
C GLY A 13 -0.29 -13.76 21.49
N THR A 14 -1.55 -14.14 21.22
CA THR A 14 -2.02 -15.47 21.61
C THR A 14 -1.41 -16.52 20.68
N ARG A 15 -1.47 -17.79 21.07
CA ARG A 15 -1.02 -18.91 20.24
C ARG A 15 -2.25 -19.57 19.59
N PRO A 16 -2.75 -19.06 18.45
CA PRO A 16 -3.89 -19.66 17.78
C PRO A 16 -3.59 -21.08 17.31
N GLU A 17 -4.64 -21.88 17.13
CA GLU A 17 -4.54 -23.28 16.70
C GLU A 17 -4.05 -23.42 15.24
N ALA A 18 -4.16 -22.36 14.45
CA ALA A 18 -3.69 -22.27 13.08
C ALA A 18 -2.83 -21.02 12.87
N ILE A 19 -1.93 -21.05 11.89
CA ILE A 19 -1.14 -19.88 11.49
C ILE A 19 -1.96 -19.10 10.45
N PRO A 20 -2.25 -17.80 10.66
CA PRO A 20 -2.96 -17.00 9.67
C PRO A 20 -2.12 -16.82 8.40
N PHE A 21 -2.76 -16.95 7.24
CA PHE A 21 -2.18 -16.71 5.93
C PHE A 21 -2.31 -15.23 5.55
N MET A 22 -1.28 -14.46 5.90
CA MET A 22 -1.22 -13.00 5.73
C MET A 22 -0.02 -12.55 4.86
N PRO A 23 0.09 -12.99 3.60
CA PRO A 23 1.15 -12.53 2.72
C PRO A 23 0.96 -11.06 2.33
N ILE A 24 2.07 -10.40 1.97
CA ILE A 24 2.05 -9.11 1.26
C ILE A 24 2.22 -9.38 -0.23
N PHE A 25 1.17 -9.16 -1.02
CA PHE A 25 1.16 -9.53 -2.45
C PHE A 25 1.88 -8.50 -3.37
N MET A 26 1.83 -7.20 -3.05
CA MET A 26 2.44 -6.12 -3.85
C MET A 26 2.11 -6.23 -5.36
N ARG A 27 3.12 -6.14 -6.23
CA ARG A 27 3.02 -6.26 -7.70
C ARG A 27 2.33 -7.55 -8.17
N TYR A 28 2.35 -8.62 -7.37
CA TYR A 28 1.58 -9.83 -7.69
C TYR A 28 0.08 -9.54 -7.72
N ALA A 29 -0.45 -8.75 -6.78
CA ALA A 29 -1.86 -8.40 -6.74
C ALA A 29 -2.28 -7.58 -7.98
N ALA A 30 -1.45 -6.63 -8.41
CA ALA A 30 -1.67 -5.88 -9.65
C ALA A 30 -1.77 -6.83 -10.86
N ARG A 31 -0.78 -7.72 -11.02
CA ARG A 31 -0.75 -8.71 -12.12
C ARG A 31 -1.96 -9.66 -12.08
N PHE A 32 -2.30 -10.18 -10.90
CA PHE A 32 -3.45 -11.06 -10.71
C PHE A 32 -4.77 -10.36 -11.00
N GLY A 33 -4.89 -9.11 -10.56
CA GLY A 33 -6.04 -8.23 -10.79
C GLY A 33 -6.17 -7.73 -12.23
N LYS A 34 -5.17 -8.00 -13.09
CA LYS A 34 -5.04 -7.47 -14.46
C LYS A 34 -5.08 -5.93 -14.50
N VAL A 35 -4.36 -5.32 -13.57
CA VAL A 35 -4.21 -3.87 -13.43
C VAL A 35 -2.74 -3.53 -13.71
N PRO A 36 -2.43 -2.57 -14.59
CA PRO A 36 -1.07 -2.05 -14.75
C PRO A 36 -0.50 -1.63 -13.41
N TYR A 37 0.77 -1.94 -13.11
CA TYR A 37 1.33 -1.62 -11.79
C TYR A 37 1.32 -0.11 -11.49
N ARG A 38 1.44 0.75 -12.51
CA ARG A 38 1.23 2.19 -12.37
C ARG A 38 -0.14 2.54 -11.78
N GLU A 39 -1.21 1.97 -12.32
CA GLU A 39 -2.57 2.21 -11.83
C GLU A 39 -2.76 1.64 -10.43
N PHE A 40 -2.16 0.48 -10.15
CA PHE A 40 -2.15 -0.09 -8.80
C PHE A 40 -1.51 0.86 -7.77
N CYS A 41 -0.55 1.68 -8.15
CA CYS A 41 0.08 2.68 -7.28
C CYS A 41 -0.66 4.03 -7.22
N LEU A 42 -1.35 4.43 -8.30
CA LEU A 42 -1.87 5.80 -8.45
C LEU A 42 -3.39 5.90 -8.36
N ASP A 43 -4.12 4.81 -8.57
CA ASP A 43 -5.58 4.77 -8.57
C ASP A 43 -6.09 3.94 -7.38
N VAL A 44 -6.84 4.60 -6.50
CA VAL A 44 -7.33 4.00 -5.24
C VAL A 44 -8.28 2.84 -5.48
N GLU A 45 -9.12 2.92 -6.52
CA GLU A 45 -10.08 1.86 -6.82
C GLU A 45 -9.35 0.62 -7.36
N ALA A 46 -8.42 0.82 -8.28
CA ALA A 46 -7.60 -0.23 -8.85
C ALA A 46 -6.73 -0.92 -7.79
N HIS A 47 -6.14 -0.14 -6.87
CA HIS A 47 -5.38 -0.63 -5.73
C HIS A 47 -6.22 -1.55 -4.83
N CYS A 48 -7.36 -1.06 -4.33
CA CYS A 48 -8.25 -1.80 -3.46
C CYS A 48 -8.81 -3.05 -4.15
N ARG A 49 -9.26 -2.90 -5.40
CA ARG A 49 -9.84 -3.99 -6.19
C ARG A 49 -8.85 -5.12 -6.46
N ALA A 50 -7.60 -4.81 -6.78
CA ALA A 50 -6.55 -5.79 -7.02
C ALA A 50 -6.22 -6.59 -5.75
N ASN A 51 -6.03 -5.91 -4.61
CA ASN A 51 -5.77 -6.56 -3.33
C ASN A 51 -6.96 -7.41 -2.87
N TRP A 52 -8.18 -6.90 -2.95
CA TRP A 52 -9.39 -7.65 -2.59
C TRP A 52 -9.57 -8.91 -3.44
N LYS A 53 -9.43 -8.82 -4.78
CA LYS A 53 -9.51 -9.98 -5.68
C LYS A 53 -8.48 -11.04 -5.33
N THR A 54 -7.26 -10.63 -5.03
CA THR A 54 -6.15 -11.54 -4.71
C THR A 54 -6.39 -12.21 -3.36
N ALA A 55 -6.68 -11.44 -2.31
CA ALA A 55 -6.99 -11.98 -1.00
C ALA A 55 -8.14 -13.00 -1.04
N LYS A 56 -9.21 -12.68 -1.78
CA LYS A 56 -10.35 -13.59 -1.97
C LYS A 56 -9.97 -14.88 -2.72
N ALA A 57 -9.12 -14.79 -3.74
CA ALA A 57 -8.73 -15.95 -4.55
C ALA A 57 -7.82 -16.93 -3.80
N PHE A 58 -7.02 -16.44 -2.86
CA PHE A 58 -6.10 -17.25 -2.07
C PHE A 58 -6.60 -17.52 -0.65
N SER A 59 -7.85 -17.16 -0.33
CA SER A 59 -8.41 -17.26 1.02
C SER A 59 -7.48 -16.65 2.07
N SER A 60 -6.87 -15.51 1.74
CA SER A 60 -6.03 -14.80 2.69
C SER A 60 -6.87 -14.33 3.86
N ASP A 61 -6.34 -14.50 5.06
CA ASP A 61 -7.08 -14.11 6.26
C ASP A 61 -7.25 -12.58 6.32
N TRP A 62 -6.40 -11.81 5.63
CA TRP A 62 -6.46 -10.34 5.57
C TRP A 62 -6.59 -9.80 4.14
N VAL A 63 -7.02 -8.54 4.04
CA VAL A 63 -6.82 -7.73 2.84
C VAL A 63 -5.89 -6.60 3.25
N ASN A 64 -4.74 -6.48 2.58
CA ASN A 64 -3.84 -5.36 2.79
C ASN A 64 -3.92 -4.37 1.64
N VAL A 65 -3.92 -3.07 1.97
CA VAL A 65 -3.89 -1.96 1.00
C VAL A 65 -2.58 -1.19 1.16
N MET A 66 -1.49 -1.93 1.17
CA MET A 66 -0.13 -1.43 1.36
C MET A 66 0.71 -1.64 0.09
N SER A 67 1.89 -1.00 0.05
CA SER A 67 2.91 -1.09 -1.00
C SER A 67 2.82 -0.09 -2.17
N ASP A 68 2.45 1.13 -1.85
CA ASP A 68 2.81 2.29 -2.65
C ASP A 68 4.05 2.98 -2.01
N PRO A 69 5.28 2.53 -2.32
CA PRO A 69 6.47 2.88 -1.54
C PRO A 69 6.88 4.35 -1.63
N TYR A 70 6.25 5.14 -2.49
CA TYR A 70 6.61 6.53 -2.71
C TYR A 70 5.46 7.51 -2.43
N ALA A 71 4.31 7.06 -1.93
CA ALA A 71 3.20 7.94 -1.58
C ALA A 71 3.66 9.04 -0.62
N GLU A 72 4.36 8.66 0.45
CA GLU A 72 4.88 9.61 1.43
C GLU A 72 6.04 10.43 0.87
N SER A 73 6.97 9.79 0.14
CA SER A 73 8.15 10.48 -0.39
C SER A 73 7.81 11.59 -1.39
N GLU A 74 6.75 11.42 -2.20
CA GLU A 74 6.28 12.47 -3.11
C GLU A 74 5.78 13.71 -2.37
N VAL A 75 5.19 13.56 -1.17
CA VAL A 75 4.79 14.70 -0.33
C VAL A 75 6.01 15.54 0.07
N PHE A 76 7.15 14.89 0.27
CA PHE A 76 8.43 15.54 0.57
C PHE A 76 9.28 15.84 -0.67
N GLY A 77 8.65 15.91 -1.85
CA GLY A 77 9.28 16.42 -3.07
C GLY A 77 10.04 15.39 -3.92
N ALA A 78 9.97 14.10 -3.58
CA ALA A 78 10.51 13.05 -4.45
C ALA A 78 9.79 13.06 -5.81
N LYS A 79 10.56 13.00 -6.90
CA LYS A 79 10.01 12.95 -8.26
C LYS A 79 10.02 11.52 -8.75
N ILE A 80 8.86 10.92 -8.93
CA ILE A 80 8.77 9.50 -9.25
C ILE A 80 8.27 9.28 -10.67
N HIS A 81 9.00 8.47 -11.42
CA HIS A 81 8.56 7.89 -12.67
C HIS A 81 7.82 6.59 -12.39
N TYR A 82 6.59 6.45 -12.91
CA TYR A 82 5.79 5.24 -12.83
C TYR A 82 5.71 4.56 -14.20
N PRO A 83 6.59 3.58 -14.50
CA PRO A 83 6.42 2.74 -15.69
C PRO A 83 5.10 1.96 -15.59
N GLU A 84 4.48 1.67 -16.73
CA GLU A 84 3.16 1.02 -16.80
C GLU A 84 3.08 -0.27 -15.96
N ASP A 85 4.03 -1.19 -16.13
CA ASP A 85 4.10 -2.46 -15.40
C ASP A 85 5.41 -2.66 -14.61
N GLY A 86 6.27 -1.64 -14.59
CA GLY A 86 7.54 -1.64 -13.85
C GLY A 86 7.39 -1.05 -12.46
N LEU A 87 8.33 -1.35 -11.58
CA LEU A 87 8.37 -0.68 -10.27
C LEU A 87 8.56 0.84 -10.45
N PRO A 88 7.95 1.66 -9.59
CA PRO A 88 8.21 3.09 -9.56
C PRO A 88 9.70 3.35 -9.36
N GLN A 89 10.20 4.39 -10.00
CA GLN A 89 11.61 4.76 -10.02
C GLN A 89 11.72 6.22 -9.65
N GLU A 90 12.53 6.53 -8.65
CA GLU A 90 12.88 7.91 -8.36
C GLU A 90 13.71 8.50 -9.51
N SER A 91 13.32 9.69 -9.96
CA SER A 91 14.02 10.47 -10.97
C SER A 91 14.89 11.53 -10.30
N GLY A 92 16.10 11.11 -9.92
CA GLY A 92 17.06 11.95 -9.20
C GLY A 92 17.07 11.68 -7.69
N HIS A 93 17.42 12.69 -6.92
CA HIS A 93 17.41 12.64 -5.45
C HIS A 93 16.40 13.67 -4.93
N ALA A 94 15.43 13.22 -4.16
CA ALA A 94 14.45 14.07 -3.47
C ALA A 94 15.14 15.08 -2.54
N LEU A 95 16.26 14.66 -1.94
CA LEU A 95 17.04 15.43 -0.98
C LEU A 95 18.51 15.42 -1.41
N ALA A 96 19.02 16.57 -1.83
CA ALA A 96 20.44 16.73 -2.15
C ALA A 96 21.27 17.04 -0.89
N ASP A 97 20.65 17.70 0.08
CA ASP A 97 21.18 18.00 1.40
C ASP A 97 20.03 17.99 2.43
N LEU A 98 20.37 17.91 3.72
CA LEU A 98 19.38 17.83 4.81
C LEU A 98 18.66 19.17 5.04
N ASP A 99 19.28 20.29 4.70
CA ASP A 99 18.71 21.63 4.88
C ASP A 99 17.61 21.90 3.83
N ALA A 100 17.61 21.14 2.72
CA ALA A 100 16.60 21.17 1.67
C ALA A 100 15.37 20.31 1.98
N PHE A 101 15.27 19.70 3.16
CA PHE A 101 14.09 18.91 3.52
C PHE A 101 12.86 19.82 3.65
N PRO A 102 11.78 19.60 2.89
CA PRO A 102 10.63 20.48 2.93
C PRO A 102 9.90 20.36 4.26
N GLU A 103 9.55 21.50 4.85
CA GLU A 103 8.62 21.55 5.97
C GLU A 103 7.23 21.16 5.47
N CYS A 104 6.58 20.24 6.19
CA CYS A 104 5.22 19.81 5.92
C CYS A 104 4.53 19.53 7.26
N ALA A 105 3.46 20.28 7.54
CA ALA A 105 2.67 20.04 8.74
C ALA A 105 1.91 18.69 8.63
N PRO A 106 1.64 17.99 9.74
CA PRO A 106 0.89 16.73 9.71
C PRO A 106 -0.46 16.83 8.98
N GLU A 107 -1.16 17.96 9.10
CA GLU A 107 -2.45 18.20 8.43
C GLU A 107 -2.28 18.29 6.91
N GLU A 108 -1.21 18.92 6.44
CA GLU A 108 -0.87 19.05 5.01
C GLU A 108 -0.47 17.70 4.43
N PHE A 109 0.32 16.92 5.18
CA PHE A 109 0.69 15.57 4.81
C PHE A 109 -0.55 14.68 4.65
N LEU A 110 -1.45 14.67 5.64
CA LEU A 110 -2.67 13.85 5.61
C LEU A 110 -3.66 14.31 4.54
N ALA A 111 -3.68 15.59 4.18
CA ALA A 111 -4.51 16.13 3.11
C ALA A 111 -3.95 15.86 1.70
N SER A 112 -2.70 15.42 1.58
CA SER A 112 -2.07 15.17 0.28
C SER A 112 -2.84 14.10 -0.51
N PRO A 113 -3.07 14.27 -1.82
CA PRO A 113 -4.05 13.46 -2.56
C PRO A 113 -3.86 11.94 -2.44
N ARG A 114 -2.60 11.46 -2.48
CA ARG A 114 -2.28 10.03 -2.38
C ARG A 114 -2.37 9.48 -0.95
N ILE A 115 -2.13 10.33 0.06
CA ILE A 115 -2.27 9.97 1.48
C ILE A 115 -3.74 9.93 1.89
N ALA A 116 -4.52 10.89 1.41
CA ALA A 116 -5.95 11.00 1.69
C ALA A 116 -6.80 9.98 0.90
N ALA A 117 -6.23 9.34 -0.11
CA ALA A 117 -6.91 8.50 -1.07
C ALA A 117 -7.69 7.35 -0.38
N ARG A 118 -8.98 7.29 -0.65
CA ARG A 118 -9.91 6.28 -0.09
C ARG A 118 -11.11 6.08 -1.01
N ILE A 119 -11.76 4.93 -0.87
CA ILE A 119 -13.08 4.66 -1.46
C ILE A 119 -14.13 5.05 -0.42
N GLU A 120 -15.14 5.82 -0.82
CA GLU A 120 -16.29 6.22 0.02
C GLU A 120 -17.45 5.23 -0.05
#